data_AF-A0A3N5X3H8-F1
#
_entry.id   AF-A0A3N5X3H8-F1
#
_cell.length_a   1.000
_cell.length_b   1.000
_cell.length_c   1.000
_cell.angle_alpha   90.00
_cell.angle_beta   90.00
_cell.angle_gamma   90.00
#
_symmetry.space_group_name_H-M   'P 1'
#
loop_
_entity.id
_entity.type
_entity.pdbx_description
1 polymer ?
#
loop_
_entity_poly.entity_id
_entity_poly.type
_entity_poly.pdbx_seq_one_letter_code
_entity_poly.pdbx_strand_id
1 'polypeptide(L)'
;MEDSTVETNPADLFTQAEAHLNQAELYYQQEKYDDSLRECDTALGIDPALADAHNLRGVILEELGREWEAISAYRQALQLDPDFHEAKNNLATLKSDLVAQGGLITIATFGYPTEAYLSKAKLAAEGIESFVADEMMTTWLYPTTTGGVRLQVREADMEQALEVLSQEAEAIELTAAEFDEEEDSLG
;
A
#
# COMPACT_ATOMS: atom_id res chain seq x y z
N MET A 1 30.82 -18.54 33.53
CA MET A 1 30.00 -17.47 32.93
C MET A 1 29.56 -18.04 31.60
N GLU A 2 28.42 -18.74 31.62
CA GLU A 2 27.84 -19.29 30.41
C GLU A 2 27.06 -18.15 29.75
N ASP A 3 27.50 -17.77 28.56
CA ASP A 3 26.80 -16.88 27.65
C ASP A 3 25.56 -17.63 27.17
N SER A 4 24.42 -17.40 27.84
CA SER A 4 23.14 -17.97 27.45
C SER A 4 22.58 -17.14 26.29
N THR A 5 23.07 -17.39 25.08
CA THR A 5 22.33 -17.04 23.88
C THR A 5 21.05 -17.87 23.92
N VAL A 6 19.95 -17.28 24.37
CA VAL A 6 18.62 -17.89 24.28
C VAL A 6 18.36 -18.06 22.78
N GLU A 7 18.58 -19.28 22.29
CA GLU A 7 18.24 -19.68 20.94
C GLU A 7 16.72 -19.73 20.87
N THR A 8 16.09 -18.58 20.63
CA THR A 8 14.64 -18.46 20.51
C THR A 8 14.21 -19.26 19.29
N ASN A 9 13.40 -20.28 19.54
CA ASN A 9 12.87 -21.18 18.52
C ASN A 9 11.99 -20.37 17.54
N PRO A 10 12.10 -20.58 16.21
CA PRO A 10 11.22 -19.93 15.23
C PRO A 10 9.73 -20.06 15.55
N ALA A 11 9.28 -21.19 16.11
CA ALA A 11 7.89 -21.39 16.52
C ALA A 11 7.45 -20.44 17.67
N ASP A 12 8.38 -20.10 18.57
CA ASP A 12 8.13 -19.16 19.66
C ASP A 12 8.02 -17.73 19.12
N LEU A 13 8.77 -17.40 18.07
CA LEU A 13 8.69 -16.10 17.38
C LEU A 13 7.34 -15.93 16.66
N PHE A 14 6.85 -16.95 15.94
CA PHE A 14 5.52 -16.88 15.31
C PHE A 14 4.41 -16.69 16.35
N THR A 15 4.48 -17.44 17.47
CA THR A 15 3.52 -17.28 18.58
C THR A 15 3.62 -15.89 19.20
N GLN A 16 4.82 -15.31 19.26
CA GLN A 16 5.02 -13.95 19.77
C GLN A 16 4.44 -12.90 18.83
N ALA A 17 4.59 -13.05 17.50
CA ALA A 17 3.97 -12.15 16.52
C ALA A 17 2.44 -12.14 16.65
N GLU A 18 1.83 -13.33 16.73
CA GLU A 18 0.38 -13.46 16.96
C GLU A 18 -0.05 -12.85 18.30
N ALA A 19 0.77 -12.96 19.35
CA ALA A 19 0.46 -12.34 20.65
C ALA A 19 0.43 -10.80 20.56
N HIS A 20 1.38 -10.20 19.84
CA HIS A 20 1.37 -8.76 19.57
C HIS A 20 0.18 -8.35 18.70
N LEU A 21 -0.19 -9.14 17.69
CA LEU A 21 -1.39 -8.89 16.88
C LEU A 21 -2.66 -8.89 17.74
N ASN A 22 -2.86 -9.91 18.57
CA ASN A 22 -4.00 -9.96 19.50
C ASN A 22 -4.03 -8.76 20.46
N GLN A 23 -2.86 -8.28 20.90
CA GLN A 23 -2.76 -7.09 21.74
C GLN A 23 -3.10 -5.80 20.97
N ALA A 24 -2.71 -5.71 19.70
CA ALA A 24 -3.11 -4.62 18.81
C ALA A 24 -4.64 -4.57 18.68
N GLU A 25 -5.30 -5.69 18.39
CA GLU A 25 -6.77 -5.76 18.31
C GLU A 25 -7.44 -5.26 19.59
N LEU A 26 -6.90 -5.63 20.76
CA LEU A 26 -7.42 -5.18 22.04
C LEU A 26 -7.26 -3.67 22.23
N TYR A 27 -6.15 -3.08 21.80
CA TYR A 27 -5.95 -1.63 21.85
C TYR A 27 -6.83 -0.90 20.83
N TYR A 28 -7.03 -1.48 19.65
CA TYR A 28 -7.95 -0.98 18.65
C TYR A 28 -9.38 -0.90 19.18
N GLN A 29 -9.86 -1.98 19.83
CA GLN A 29 -11.18 -1.99 20.49
C GLN A 29 -11.33 -0.95 21.62
N GLN A 30 -10.21 -0.45 22.15
CA GLN A 30 -10.17 0.61 23.16
C GLN A 30 -9.97 2.00 22.55
N GLU A 31 -9.98 2.12 21.22
CA GLU A 31 -9.71 3.36 20.47
C GLU A 31 -8.30 3.94 20.76
N LYS A 32 -7.37 3.10 21.22
CA LYS A 32 -5.98 3.48 21.48
C LYS A 32 -5.14 3.23 20.25
N TYR A 33 -5.39 4.00 19.20
CA TYR A 33 -4.85 3.76 17.86
C TYR A 33 -3.31 3.79 17.81
N ASP A 34 -2.65 4.74 18.49
CA ASP A 34 -1.17 4.78 18.54
C ASP A 34 -0.58 3.54 19.23
N ASP A 35 -1.21 3.07 20.31
CA ASP A 35 -0.76 1.87 21.01
C ASP A 35 -0.99 0.63 20.17
N SER A 36 -2.13 0.55 19.49
CA SER A 36 -2.47 -0.52 18.55
C SER A 36 -1.48 -0.61 17.40
N LEU A 37 -1.17 0.53 16.77
CA LEU A 37 -0.24 0.62 15.66
C LEU A 37 1.16 0.11 16.04
N ARG A 38 1.62 0.46 17.24
CA ARG A 38 2.92 0.02 17.77
C ARG A 38 2.96 -1.49 18.00
N GLU A 39 1.87 -2.11 18.45
CA GLU A 39 1.79 -3.57 18.58
C GLU A 39 1.74 -4.25 17.19
N CYS A 40 1.01 -3.70 16.22
CA CYS A 40 1.04 -4.15 14.82
C CYS A 40 2.46 -4.09 14.24
N ASP A 41 3.15 -2.96 14.39
CA ASP A 41 4.52 -2.79 13.88
C ASP A 41 5.51 -3.76 14.56
N THR A 42 5.27 -4.09 15.85
CA THR A 42 6.06 -5.09 16.56
C THR A 42 5.78 -6.50 16.03
N ALA A 43 4.52 -6.85 15.80
CA ALA A 43 4.13 -8.13 15.20
C ALA A 43 4.78 -8.30 13.82
N LEU A 44 4.71 -7.27 12.97
CA LEU A 44 5.31 -7.26 11.63
C LEU A 44 6.84 -7.24 11.65
N GLY A 45 7.47 -6.70 12.70
CA GLY A 45 8.90 -6.78 12.91
C GLY A 45 9.39 -8.19 13.23
N ILE A 46 8.51 -9.03 13.80
CA ILE A 46 8.79 -10.44 14.13
C ILE A 46 8.43 -11.33 12.93
N ASP A 47 7.22 -11.15 12.38
CA ASP A 47 6.74 -11.85 11.19
C ASP A 47 6.18 -10.86 10.15
N PRO A 48 7.00 -10.47 9.15
CA PRO A 48 6.57 -9.59 8.08
C PRO A 48 5.48 -10.19 7.17
N ALA A 49 5.28 -11.51 7.21
CA ALA A 49 4.33 -12.23 6.36
C ALA A 49 2.95 -12.40 7.00
N LEU A 50 2.70 -11.77 8.15
CA LEU A 50 1.43 -11.83 8.86
C LEU A 50 0.39 -10.91 8.19
N ALA A 51 -0.38 -11.47 7.25
CA ALA A 51 -1.37 -10.72 6.47
C ALA A 51 -2.41 -9.99 7.34
N ASP A 52 -2.89 -10.63 8.41
CA ASP A 52 -3.83 -10.05 9.36
C ASP A 52 -3.28 -8.79 10.04
N ALA A 53 -1.98 -8.76 10.37
CA ALA A 53 -1.33 -7.60 10.97
C ALA A 53 -1.21 -6.44 9.99
N HIS A 54 -0.97 -6.70 8.71
CA HIS A 54 -1.02 -5.67 7.66
C HIS A 54 -2.44 -5.12 7.46
N ASN A 55 -3.46 -5.98 7.48
CA ASN A 55 -4.86 -5.54 7.39
C ASN A 55 -5.24 -4.66 8.59
N LEU A 56 -4.99 -5.12 9.82
CA LEU A 56 -5.30 -4.35 11.03
C LEU A 56 -4.52 -3.03 11.07
N ARG A 57 -3.25 -3.04 10.65
CA ARG A 57 -2.45 -1.83 10.50
C ARG A 57 -3.11 -0.84 9.53
N GLY A 58 -3.68 -1.32 8.42
CA GLY A 58 -4.46 -0.51 7.48
C GLY A 58 -5.65 0.16 8.16
N VAL A 59 -6.46 -0.62 8.90
CA VAL A 59 -7.65 -0.11 9.61
C VAL A 59 -7.26 0.98 10.62
N ILE A 60 -6.21 0.74 11.40
CA ILE A 60 -5.73 1.72 12.39
C ILE A 60 -5.25 3.01 11.71
N LEU A 61 -4.61 2.91 10.55
CA LEU A 61 -4.11 4.06 9.82
C LEU A 61 -5.25 4.89 9.21
N GLU A 62 -6.36 4.27 8.80
CA GLU A 62 -7.57 5.00 8.41
C GLU A 62 -8.15 5.81 9.57
N GLU A 63 -8.28 5.21 10.75
CA GLU A 63 -8.76 5.89 11.96
C GLU A 63 -7.87 7.08 12.37
N LEU A 64 -6.57 7.01 12.03
CA LEU A 64 -5.60 8.09 12.24
C LEU A 64 -5.57 9.13 11.11
N GLY A 65 -6.38 8.97 10.05
CA GLY A 65 -6.38 9.83 8.87
C GLY A 65 -5.13 9.69 7.98
N ARG A 66 -4.38 8.59 8.13
CA ARG A 66 -3.15 8.28 7.38
C ARG A 66 -3.48 7.36 6.20
N GLU A 67 -4.38 7.82 5.35
CA GLU A 67 -5.02 7.08 4.26
C GLU A 67 -4.02 6.41 3.31
N TRP A 68 -2.91 7.09 2.98
CA TRP A 68 -1.87 6.57 2.08
C TRP A 68 -1.11 5.39 2.66
N GLU A 69 -0.82 5.44 3.95
CA GLU A 69 -0.16 4.35 4.64
C GLU A 69 -1.13 3.18 4.83
N ALA A 70 -2.42 3.46 4.99
CA ALA A 70 -3.47 2.45 5.05
C ALA A 70 -3.57 1.67 3.73
N ILE A 71 -3.62 2.37 2.59
CA ILE A 71 -3.61 1.73 1.26
C ILE A 71 -2.39 0.82 1.09
N SER A 72 -1.21 1.30 1.52
CA SER A 72 0.01 0.49 1.46
C SER A 72 -0.11 -0.77 2.33
N ALA A 73 -0.68 -0.66 3.53
CA ALA A 73 -0.84 -1.78 4.44
C ALA A 73 -1.84 -2.82 3.88
N TYR A 74 -3.00 -2.40 3.39
CA TYR A 74 -3.96 -3.32 2.77
C TYR A 74 -3.40 -4.05 1.56
N ARG A 75 -2.58 -3.37 0.74
CA ARG A 75 -1.92 -4.00 -0.39
C ARG A 75 -0.89 -5.04 0.04
N GLN A 76 -0.14 -4.78 1.11
CA GLN A 76 0.76 -5.79 1.67
C GLN A 76 -0.02 -7.02 2.18
N ALA A 77 -1.16 -6.80 2.84
CA ALA A 77 -2.04 -7.90 3.24
C ALA A 77 -2.50 -8.73 2.02
N LEU A 78 -2.96 -8.09 0.94
CA LEU A 78 -3.40 -8.76 -0.30
C LEU A 78 -2.26 -9.40 -1.10
N GLN A 79 -1.03 -8.89 -0.98
CA GLN A 79 0.14 -9.51 -1.60
C GLN A 79 0.50 -10.84 -0.92
N LEU A 80 0.30 -10.91 0.40
CA LEU A 80 0.53 -12.09 1.22
C LEU A 80 -0.62 -13.10 1.11
N ASP A 81 -1.85 -12.60 1.12
CA ASP A 81 -3.07 -13.38 0.92
C ASP A 81 -4.02 -12.69 -0.09
N PRO A 82 -3.95 -13.07 -1.38
CA PRO A 82 -4.81 -12.52 -2.42
C PRO A 82 -6.31 -12.76 -2.22
N ASP A 83 -6.69 -13.78 -1.43
CA ASP A 83 -8.08 -14.12 -1.14
C ASP A 83 -8.60 -13.44 0.14
N PHE A 84 -7.81 -12.53 0.73
CA PHE A 84 -8.18 -11.81 1.94
C PHE A 84 -9.29 -10.77 1.67
N HIS A 85 -10.53 -11.24 1.73
CA HIS A 85 -11.73 -10.47 1.40
C HIS A 85 -11.88 -9.18 2.24
N GLU A 86 -11.49 -9.20 3.51
CA GLU A 86 -11.60 -8.02 4.37
C GLU A 86 -10.66 -6.89 3.90
N ALA A 87 -9.38 -7.20 3.68
CA ALA A 87 -8.41 -6.24 3.15
C ALA A 87 -8.82 -5.71 1.77
N LYS A 88 -9.41 -6.57 0.91
CA LYS A 88 -9.92 -6.17 -0.41
C LYS A 88 -11.06 -5.15 -0.28
N ASN A 89 -12.02 -5.41 0.61
CA ASN A 89 -13.14 -4.53 0.83
C ASN A 89 -12.69 -3.19 1.43
N ASN A 90 -11.83 -3.22 2.44
CA ASN A 90 -11.32 -1.99 3.08
C ASN A 90 -10.55 -1.12 2.07
N LEU A 91 -9.67 -1.72 1.27
CA LEU A 91 -8.95 -1.01 0.22
C LEU A 91 -9.89 -0.38 -0.82
N ALA A 92 -10.92 -1.11 -1.25
CA ALA A 92 -11.88 -0.63 -2.23
C ALA A 92 -12.71 0.54 -1.67
N THR A 93 -13.19 0.43 -0.43
CA THR A 93 -13.93 1.50 0.25
C THR A 93 -13.07 2.75 0.40
N LEU A 94 -11.86 2.62 0.93
CA LEU A 94 -10.94 3.75 1.11
C LEU A 94 -10.62 4.47 -0.20
N LYS A 95 -10.33 3.71 -1.26
CA LYS A 95 -10.08 4.28 -2.59
C LYS A 95 -11.31 5.02 -3.13
N SER A 96 -12.48 4.41 -3.07
CA SER A 96 -13.74 5.05 -3.50
C SER A 96 -14.01 6.34 -2.73
N ASP A 97 -13.79 6.34 -1.42
CA ASP A 97 -14.00 7.53 -0.58
C ASP A 97 -13.02 8.65 -0.94
N LEU A 98 -11.76 8.32 -1.18
CA LEU A 98 -10.75 9.28 -1.63
C LEU A 98 -11.08 9.85 -3.02
N VAL A 99 -11.53 9.02 -3.97
CA VAL A 99 -11.97 9.47 -5.29
C VAL A 99 -13.19 10.37 -5.18
N ALA A 100 -14.20 10.01 -4.38
CA ALA A 100 -15.41 10.79 -4.18
C ALA A 100 -15.15 12.16 -3.54
N GLN A 101 -14.08 12.28 -2.75
CA GLN A 101 -13.64 13.54 -2.17
C GLN A 101 -12.89 14.45 -3.16
N GLY A 102 -12.69 14.02 -4.42
CA GLY A 102 -11.80 14.67 -5.37
C GLY A 102 -10.33 14.49 -5.00
N GLY A 103 -10.01 13.51 -4.16
CA GLY A 103 -8.70 13.36 -3.54
C GLY A 103 -7.71 12.50 -4.32
N LEU A 104 -8.07 11.96 -5.50
CA LEU A 104 -7.19 11.07 -6.28
C LEU A 104 -7.22 11.38 -7.77
N ILE A 105 -6.05 11.63 -8.35
CA ILE A 105 -5.81 11.72 -9.80
C ILE A 105 -4.82 10.65 -10.19
N THR A 106 -5.16 9.87 -11.21
CA THR A 106 -4.25 8.89 -11.80
C THR A 106 -3.37 9.57 -12.85
N ILE A 107 -2.08 9.63 -12.58
CA ILE A 107 -1.03 10.01 -13.52
C ILE A 107 -0.43 8.72 -14.08
N ALA A 108 -0.67 8.43 -15.36
CA ALA A 108 0.01 7.35 -16.05
C ALA A 108 1.40 7.83 -16.48
N THR A 109 2.44 7.14 -15.99
CA THR A 109 3.80 7.28 -16.51
C THR A 109 4.08 6.08 -17.41
N PHE A 110 4.32 6.31 -18.70
CA PHE A 110 4.71 5.25 -19.62
C PHE A 110 6.19 4.90 -19.39
N GLY A 111 6.47 3.68 -18.91
CA GLY A 111 7.83 3.30 -18.53
C GLY A 111 7.96 1.87 -18.02
N TYR A 112 9.16 1.45 -17.65
CA TYR A 112 9.37 0.16 -16.96
C TYR A 112 8.82 0.21 -15.53
N PRO A 113 8.41 -0.92 -14.92
CA PRO A 113 7.93 -0.97 -13.53
C PRO A 113 8.87 -0.27 -12.53
N THR A 114 10.16 -0.36 -12.77
CA THR A 114 11.22 0.30 -11.98
C THR A 114 11.17 1.82 -12.03
N GLU A 115 10.74 2.41 -13.14
CA GLU A 115 10.65 3.87 -13.31
C GLU A 115 9.49 4.45 -12.50
N ALA A 116 8.46 3.67 -12.23
CA ALA A 116 7.31 4.11 -11.45
C ALA A 116 7.58 4.18 -9.96
N TYR A 117 8.34 3.21 -9.41
CA TYR A 117 8.83 3.30 -8.04
C TYR A 117 9.81 4.45 -7.86
N LEU A 118 10.60 4.76 -8.90
CA LEU A 118 11.46 5.94 -8.90
C LEU A 118 10.64 7.24 -8.90
N SER A 119 9.61 7.33 -9.75
CA SER A 119 8.66 8.44 -9.79
C SER A 119 7.95 8.62 -8.45
N LYS A 120 7.46 7.54 -7.83
CA LYS A 120 6.90 7.55 -6.46
C LYS A 120 7.91 8.10 -5.45
N ALA A 121 9.16 7.64 -5.49
CA ALA A 121 10.20 8.10 -4.56
C ALA A 121 10.53 9.59 -4.73
N LYS A 122 10.43 10.13 -5.94
CA LYS A 122 10.66 11.56 -6.22
C LYS A 122 9.51 12.43 -5.77
N LEU A 123 8.28 12.00 -6.04
CA LEU A 123 7.10 12.63 -5.46
C LEU A 123 7.22 12.70 -3.93
N ALA A 124 7.63 11.59 -3.29
CA ALA A 124 7.88 11.57 -1.85
C ALA A 124 9.00 12.53 -1.41
N ALA A 125 10.07 12.71 -2.20
CA ALA A 125 11.14 13.66 -1.91
C ALA A 125 10.67 15.13 -1.96
N GLU A 126 9.62 15.41 -2.73
CA GLU A 126 8.96 16.72 -2.84
C GLU A 126 7.78 16.85 -1.86
N GLY A 127 7.57 15.86 -1.00
CA GLY A 127 6.47 15.84 -0.02
C GLY A 127 5.11 15.45 -0.60
N ILE A 128 5.08 14.94 -1.83
CA ILE A 128 3.86 14.52 -2.52
C ILE A 128 3.59 13.04 -2.23
N GLU A 129 2.48 12.77 -1.56
CA GLU A 129 2.03 11.41 -1.30
C GLU A 129 1.46 10.78 -2.57
N SER A 130 1.90 9.55 -2.87
CA SER A 130 1.47 8.83 -4.07
C SER A 130 1.51 7.32 -3.88
N PHE A 131 0.66 6.59 -4.60
CA PHE A 131 0.74 5.13 -4.68
C PHE A 131 0.66 4.62 -6.11
N VAL A 132 1.28 3.47 -6.35
CA VAL A 132 1.23 2.80 -7.65
C VAL A 132 -0.15 2.16 -7.81
N ALA A 133 -0.98 2.65 -8.73
CA ALA A 133 -2.35 2.17 -8.93
C ALA A 133 -2.40 0.70 -9.39
N ASP A 134 -1.41 0.27 -10.19
CA ASP A 134 -1.40 -1.01 -10.88
C ASP A 134 0.01 -1.65 -10.81
N GLU A 135 0.19 -2.63 -9.92
CA GLU A 135 1.41 -3.44 -9.84
C GLU A 135 1.26 -4.79 -10.59
N MET A 136 0.04 -5.14 -11.03
CA MET A 136 -0.33 -6.50 -11.48
C MET A 136 -0.51 -6.66 -12.99
N MET A 137 0.20 -5.91 -13.82
CA MET A 137 0.27 -6.16 -15.28
C MET A 137 1.70 -6.37 -15.78
N THR A 138 2.53 -7.08 -15.02
CA THR A 138 3.85 -7.52 -15.50
C THR A 138 3.98 -9.03 -15.72
N THR A 139 3.01 -9.84 -15.31
CA THR A 139 3.23 -11.30 -15.32
C THR A 139 2.72 -12.01 -16.58
N TRP A 140 1.82 -11.46 -17.39
CA TRP A 140 1.36 -12.16 -18.60
C TRP A 140 0.92 -11.21 -19.71
N LEU A 141 1.85 -10.76 -20.56
CA LEU A 141 1.72 -10.57 -22.02
C LEU A 141 2.82 -9.63 -22.56
N TYR A 142 3.85 -10.25 -23.14
CA TYR A 142 4.87 -9.70 -24.05
C TYR A 142 5.93 -8.69 -23.51
N PRO A 143 7.24 -8.94 -23.75
CA PRO A 143 8.34 -8.03 -23.40
C PRO A 143 8.43 -6.77 -24.28
N THR A 144 7.35 -6.40 -24.99
CA THR A 144 7.33 -5.32 -25.99
C THR A 144 6.24 -4.29 -25.76
N THR A 145 5.37 -4.47 -24.77
CA THR A 145 4.30 -3.51 -24.48
C THR A 145 4.74 -2.65 -23.30
N THR A 146 4.87 -1.34 -23.55
CA THR A 146 5.10 -0.29 -22.56
C THR A 146 3.99 -0.36 -21.51
N GLY A 147 4.20 -1.13 -20.44
CA GLY A 147 3.26 -1.26 -19.33
C GLY A 147 3.33 0.01 -18.50
N GLY A 148 2.56 1.03 -18.89
CA GLY A 148 2.49 2.29 -18.17
C GLY A 148 2.05 2.04 -16.73
N VAL A 149 2.97 2.20 -15.79
CA VAL A 149 2.59 2.15 -14.38
C VAL A 149 1.85 3.42 -14.07
N ARG A 150 0.70 3.25 -13.43
CA ARG A 150 -0.18 4.34 -13.02
C ARG A 150 0.19 4.74 -11.60
N LEU A 151 0.40 6.02 -11.36
CA LEU A 151 0.54 6.59 -10.02
C LEU A 151 -0.75 7.33 -9.69
N GLN A 152 -1.28 7.16 -8.49
CA GLN A 152 -2.33 8.02 -7.98
C GLN A 152 -1.73 9.02 -7.00
N VAL A 153 -2.09 10.29 -7.17
CA VAL A 153 -1.69 11.43 -6.33
C VAL A 153 -2.92 12.19 -5.89
N ARG A 154 -2.81 13.06 -4.88
CA ARG A 154 -3.92 13.98 -4.57
C ARG A 154 -4.18 14.95 -5.72
N GLU A 155 -5.44 15.30 -5.95
CA GLU A 155 -5.79 16.37 -6.91
C GLU A 155 -5.07 17.68 -6.57
N ALA A 156 -5.01 18.02 -5.27
CA ALA A 156 -4.31 19.20 -4.78
C ALA A 156 -2.81 19.21 -5.13
N ASP A 157 -2.19 18.02 -5.23
CA ASP A 157 -0.78 17.85 -5.52
C ASP A 157 -0.53 17.59 -7.02
N MET A 158 -1.58 17.53 -7.85
CA MET A 158 -1.48 17.15 -9.27
C MET A 158 -0.52 18.06 -10.04
N GLU A 159 -0.65 19.38 -9.92
CA GLU A 159 0.19 20.31 -10.67
C GLU A 159 1.67 20.14 -10.30
N GLN A 160 1.97 20.00 -9.01
CA GLN A 160 3.33 19.78 -8.54
C GLN A 160 3.85 18.40 -8.95
N ALA A 161 3.00 17.37 -8.88
CA ALA A 161 3.35 16.03 -9.35
C ALA A 161 3.68 16.02 -10.84
N LEU A 162 2.91 16.73 -11.66
CA LEU A 162 3.18 16.89 -13.09
C LEU A 162 4.49 17.63 -13.35
N GLU A 163 4.80 18.68 -12.58
CA GLU A 163 6.07 19.39 -12.71
C GLU A 163 7.25 18.44 -12.45
N VAL A 164 7.19 17.64 -11.38
CA VAL A 164 8.21 16.65 -11.03
C VAL A 164 8.34 15.58 -12.12
N LEU A 165 7.23 15.03 -12.60
CA LEU A 165 7.23 13.91 -13.54
C LEU A 165 7.55 14.32 -14.98
N SER A 166 7.22 15.56 -15.38
CA SER A 166 7.45 16.08 -16.74
C SER A 166 8.93 16.26 -17.11
N GLN A 167 9.81 16.28 -16.11
CA GLN A 167 11.25 16.38 -16.33
C GLN A 167 11.86 15.06 -16.83
N GLU A 168 11.12 13.94 -16.74
CA GLU A 168 11.67 12.60 -16.96
C GLU A 168 10.82 11.70 -17.85
N ALA A 169 9.50 11.83 -17.81
CA ALA A 169 8.61 10.99 -18.59
C ALA A 169 8.57 11.44 -20.07
N GLU A 170 8.81 10.51 -20.99
CA GLU A 170 8.66 10.77 -22.43
C GLU A 170 7.21 11.07 -22.81
N ALA A 171 6.24 10.55 -22.04
CA ALA A 171 4.81 10.83 -22.17
C ALA A 171 4.10 10.71 -20.81
N ILE A 172 3.15 11.60 -20.54
CA ILE A 172 2.27 11.58 -19.36
C ILE A 172 0.82 11.63 -19.82
N GLU A 173 0.00 10.72 -19.31
CA GLU A 173 -1.46 10.75 -19.48
C GLU A 173 -2.16 10.97 -18.14
N LEU A 174 -3.22 11.77 -18.16
CA LEU A 174 -4.03 12.09 -16.99
C LEU A 174 -5.40 11.46 -17.14
N THR A 175 -5.81 10.65 -16.16
CA THR A 175 -7.16 10.08 -16.11
C THR A 175 -7.77 10.25 -14.72
N ALA A 176 -8.95 10.85 -14.66
CA ALA A 176 -9.72 11.02 -13.42
C ALA A 176 -10.51 9.76 -13.00
N ALA A 177 -10.48 8.70 -13.80
CA ALA A 177 -11.26 7.49 -13.57
C ALA A 177 -10.50 6.46 -12.73
N GLU A 178 -11.22 5.81 -11.81
CA GLU A 178 -10.88 4.46 -11.38
C GLU A 178 -10.85 3.58 -12.62
N PHE A 179 -9.69 2.99 -12.92
CA PHE A 179 -9.66 1.88 -13.85
C PHE A 179 -10.21 0.68 -13.10
N ASP A 180 -11.46 0.32 -13.38
CA ASP A 180 -12.03 -0.97 -12.99
C ASP A 180 -11.13 -2.07 -13.60
N GLU A 181 -10.57 -2.92 -12.75
CA GLU A 181 -9.73 -4.05 -13.16
C GLU A 181 -10.47 -5.06 -14.05
N GLU A 182 -11.79 -4.93 -14.24
CA GLU A 182 -12.62 -5.84 -15.04
C GLU A 182 -12.70 -5.49 -16.54
N GLU A 183 -12.32 -4.29 -16.98
CA GLU A 183 -12.57 -3.83 -18.37
C GLU A 183 -11.48 -4.20 -19.40
N ASP A 184 -10.52 -5.08 -19.05
CA ASP A 184 -9.60 -5.70 -20.03
C ASP A 184 -9.88 -7.20 -20.26
N SER A 185 -11.02 -7.69 -19.76
CA SER A 185 -11.60 -8.93 -20.27
C SER A 185 -12.58 -8.64 -21.41
N LEU A 186 -12.04 -8.67 -22.63
CA LEU A 186 -12.71 -8.73 -23.94
C LEU A 186 -12.91 -7.41 -24.70
N GLY A 187 -12.14 -7.27 -25.78
CA GLY A 187 -12.36 -6.33 -26.88
C GLY A 187 -11.36 -6.51 -28.02
#